data_AF-A0A970YLE9-F1
#
_entry.id   AF-A0A970YLE9-F1
#
_cell.length_a   1.000
_cell.length_b   1.000
_cell.length_c   1.000
_cell.angle_alpha   90.00
_cell.angle_beta   90.00
_cell.angle_gamma   90.00
#
_symmetry.space_group_name_H-M   'P 1'
#
loop_
_entity.id
_entity.type
_entity.pdbx_description
1 polymer ?
#
loop_
_entity_poly.entity_id
_entity_poly.type
_entity_poly.pdbx_seq_one_letter_code
_entity_poly.pdbx_strand_id
1 'polypeptide(L)' 'MNGRIETYPRLDVSPESSQILLDGSRLSFSSEEKVVYLVNKPIGYLSAMSDDRGRKTLTDLIDGKIKERVF' A
#
# COMPACT_ATOMS: atom_id res chain seq x y z
N MET A 1 -19.56 9.67 2.92
CA MET A 1 -19.18 10.33 1.67
C MET A 1 -20.08 11.54 1.43
N ASN A 2 -19.53 12.73 1.21
CA ASN A 2 -20.31 13.95 0.90
C ASN A 2 -21.52 14.18 1.82
N GLY A 3 -21.36 13.94 3.13
CA GLY A 3 -22.43 14.09 4.13
C GLY A 3 -23.42 12.93 4.24
N ARG A 4 -23.27 11.85 3.46
CA ARG A 4 -24.11 10.64 3.54
C ARG A 4 -23.31 9.41 3.98
N ILE A 5 -23.96 8.47 4.66
CA ILE A 5 -23.38 7.16 4.99
C ILE A 5 -23.48 6.29 3.74
N GLU A 6 -22.34 5.75 3.29
CA GLU A 6 -22.27 4.81 2.18
C GLU A 6 -21.80 3.46 2.71
N THR A 7 -22.57 2.39 2.45
CA THR A 7 -22.28 1.03 2.91
C THR A 7 -22.01 0.06 1.76
N TYR A 8 -22.12 0.52 0.51
CA TYR A 8 -21.90 -0.32 -0.67
C TYR A 8 -20.42 -0.26 -1.09
N PRO A 9 -19.65 -1.35 -0.99
CA PRO A 9 -18.20 -1.32 -1.17
C PRO A 9 -17.75 -1.13 -2.62
N ARG A 10 -18.65 -1.31 -3.59
CA ARG A 10 -18.35 -1.19 -5.03
C ARG A 10 -18.72 0.18 -5.60
N LEU A 11 -18.96 1.17 -4.74
CA LEU A 11 -19.20 2.53 -5.19
C LEU A 11 -17.89 3.10 -5.75
N ASP A 12 -17.90 3.50 -7.02
CA ASP A 12 -16.78 4.23 -7.60
C ASP A 12 -16.77 5.66 -7.06
N VAL A 13 -15.61 6.08 -6.55
CA VAL A 13 -15.42 7.41 -5.95
C VAL A 13 -14.13 8.01 -6.47
N SER A 14 -14.18 9.27 -6.91
CA SER A 14 -12.98 10.07 -7.19
C SER A 14 -12.53 10.78 -5.90
N PRO A 15 -11.34 10.46 -5.36
CA PRO A 15 -10.78 11.13 -4.19
C PRO A 15 -10.62 12.64 -4.35
N GLU A 16 -10.41 13.11 -5.59
CA GLU A 16 -10.14 14.51 -5.90
C GLU A 16 -11.38 15.40 -5.77
N SER A 17 -12.55 14.82 -6.03
CA SER A 17 -13.83 15.54 -6.07
C SER A 17 -14.77 15.18 -4.91
N SER A 18 -14.41 14.19 -4.09
CA SER A 18 -15.28 13.65 -3.04
C SER A 18 -14.70 13.85 -1.65
N GLN A 19 -15.57 14.22 -0.69
CA GLN A 19 -15.25 14.22 0.72
C GLN A 19 -15.52 12.84 1.31
N ILE A 20 -14.45 12.12 1.66
CA ILE A 20 -14.53 10.78 2.27
C ILE A 20 -14.13 10.90 3.74
N LEU A 21 -15.00 10.37 4.61
CA LEU A 21 -14.77 10.31 6.05
C LEU A 21 -14.87 8.85 6.49
N LEU A 22 -13.94 8.42 7.33
CA LEU A 22 -14.01 7.18 8.09
C LEU A 22 -14.15 7.55 9.57
N ASP A 23 -15.24 7.13 10.21
CA ASP A 23 -15.54 7.44 11.62
C ASP A 23 -15.41 8.94 11.97
N GLY A 24 -15.86 9.80 11.04
CA GLY A 24 -15.79 11.26 11.19
C GLY A 24 -14.42 11.89 10.89
N SER A 25 -13.39 11.08 10.68
CA SER A 25 -12.06 11.55 10.27
C SER A 25 -11.95 11.61 8.75
N ARG A 26 -11.55 12.77 8.21
CA ARG A 26 -11.38 12.97 6.78
C ARG A 26 -10.19 12.16 6.27
N LEU A 27 -10.41 11.36 5.22
CA LEU A 27 -9.34 10.66 4.54
C LEU A 27 -8.65 11.60 3.54
N SER A 28 -7.32 11.60 3.56
CA SER A 28 -6.48 12.26 2.56
C SER A 28 -5.83 11.21 1.68
N PHE A 29 -5.95 11.38 0.37
CA PHE A 29 -5.33 10.50 -0.62
C PHE A 29 -4.20 11.29 -1.26
N SER A 30 -2.95 10.95 -0.92
CA SER A 30 -1.79 11.48 -1.62
C SER A 30 -1.54 10.64 -2.86
N SER A 31 -1.34 11.27 -4.01
CA SER A 31 -0.72 10.60 -5.15
C SER A 31 0.74 10.35 -4.79
N GLU A 32 1.05 9.18 -4.24
CA GLU A 32 2.43 8.78 -4.05
C GLU A 32 3.05 8.57 -5.43
N GLU A 33 4.23 9.17 -5.66
CA GLU A 33 4.99 8.91 -6.87
C GLU A 33 5.35 7.43 -6.93
N LYS A 34 5.01 6.78 -8.06
CA LYS A 34 5.39 5.38 -8.26
C LYS A 34 6.89 5.29 -8.47
N VAL A 35 7.56 4.57 -7.58
CA VAL A 35 8.99 4.25 -7.70
C VAL A 35 9.17 2.81 -8.19
N VAL A 36 10.26 2.57 -8.93
CA VAL A 36 10.59 1.24 -9.48
C VAL A 36 12.03 0.91 -9.12
N TYR A 37 12.23 -0.23 -8.46
CA TYR A 37 13.54 -0.75 -8.10
C TYR A 37 13.84 -2.04 -8.87
N LEU A 38 15.10 -2.18 -9.27
CA LEU A 38 15.63 -3.43 -9.78
C LEU A 38 16.36 -4.16 -8.64
N VAL A 39 15.97 -5.41 -8.38
CA VAL A 39 16.59 -6.25 -7.34
C VAL A 39 17.19 -7.48 -7.97
N ASN A 40 18.49 -7.69 -7.80
CA ASN A 40 19.14 -8.96 -8.10
C ASN A 40 18.86 -9.95 -6.95
N LYS A 41 17.76 -10.68 -7.05
CA LYS A 41 17.29 -11.59 -5.98
C LYS A 41 18.14 -12.86 -5.92
N PRO A 42 18.83 -13.16 -4.80
CA PRO A 42 19.58 -14.40 -4.66
C PRO A 42 18.66 -15.64 -4.61
N ILE A 43 19.26 -16.81 -4.74
CA ILE A 43 18.57 -18.08 -4.54
C ILE A 43 18.12 -18.22 -3.08
N GLY A 44 16.98 -18.87 -2.84
CA GLY A 44 16.43 -19.09 -1.49
C GLY A 44 15.57 -17.95 -0.92
N TYR A 45 15.36 -16.86 -1.66
CA TYR A 45 14.44 -15.78 -1.28
C TYR A 45 13.08 -15.93 -1.97
N LEU A 46 11.99 -15.64 -1.27
CA LEU A 46 10.65 -15.52 -1.84
C LEU A 46 10.42 -14.13 -2.45
N SER A 47 9.67 -14.09 -3.56
CA SER A 47 9.15 -12.84 -4.13
C SER A 47 7.85 -12.44 -3.41
N ALA A 48 7.96 -12.18 -2.10
CA ALA A 48 6.87 -11.79 -1.20
C ALA A 48 7.39 -10.77 -0.18
N MET A 49 6.48 -10.05 0.48
CA MET A 49 6.79 -9.09 1.54
C MET A 49 6.70 -9.68 2.96
N SER A 50 6.12 -10.88 3.10
CA SER A 50 6.06 -11.62 4.38
C SER A 50 6.05 -13.13 4.12
N ASP A 51 6.47 -13.89 5.13
CA ASP A 51 6.44 -15.37 5.12
C ASP A 51 6.15 -15.91 6.52
N ASP A 52 5.19 -16.83 6.62
CA ASP A 52 4.75 -17.47 7.86
C ASP A 52 5.62 -18.68 8.27
N ARG A 53 6.54 -19.11 7.38
CA ARG A 53 7.42 -20.27 7.57
C ARG A 53 8.88 -19.88 7.80
N GLY A 54 9.16 -18.59 8.00
CA GLY A 54 10.50 -18.07 8.31
C GLY A 54 11.49 -18.12 7.14
N ARG A 55 11.02 -18.26 5.90
CA ARG A 55 11.86 -18.14 4.70
C ARG A 55 12.21 -16.68 4.47
N LYS A 56 13.36 -16.42 3.86
CA LYS A 56 13.76 -15.07 3.49
C LYS A 56 12.90 -14.52 2.35
N THR A 57 12.65 -13.22 2.37
CA THR A 57 11.69 -12.49 1.54
C THR A 57 12.35 -11.27 0.90
N LEU A 58 11.64 -10.57 0.00
CA LEU A 58 12.16 -9.31 -0.57
C LEU A 58 12.39 -8.24 0.50
N THR A 59 11.59 -8.24 1.57
CA THR A 59 11.74 -7.34 2.71
C THR A 59 13.14 -7.43 3.30
N ASP A 60 13.66 -8.64 3.50
CA ASP A 60 15.02 -8.87 4.03
C ASP A 60 16.13 -8.28 3.13
N LEU A 61 15.86 -8.07 1.84
CA LEU A 61 16.82 -7.51 0.90
C LEU A 61 16.79 -5.99 0.86
N ILE A 62 15.64 -5.36 1.12
CA ILE A 62 15.40 -3.93 0.89
C ILE A 62 15.24 -3.12 2.18
N ASP A 63 15.01 -3.77 3.32
CA ASP A 63 14.84 -3.10 4.60
C ASP A 63 16.06 -2.22 4.94
N GLY A 64 15.79 -0.99 5.37
CA GLY A 64 16.80 0.05 5.61
C GLY A 64 17.54 0.59 4.37
N LYS A 65 17.23 0.13 3.14
CA LYS A 65 17.90 0.58 1.90
C LYS A 65 17.05 1.49 1.02
N ILE A 66 15.74 1.46 1.19
CA ILE A 66 14.78 2.31 0.48
C ILE A 66 13.98 3.14 1.49
N LYS A 67 13.42 4.26 1.05
CA LYS A 67 12.61 5.15 1.91
C LYS A 67 11.14 4.78 1.87
N GLU A 68 10.73 4.22 0.74
CA GLU A 68 9.38 3.93 0.35
C GLU A 68 8.92 2.64 1.00
N ARG A 69 7.69 2.65 1.52
CA ARG A 69 7.07 1.46 2.06
C ARG A 69 6.52 0.63 0.90
N VAL A 70 6.95 -0.62 0.83
CA VAL A 70 6.43 -1.60 -0.14
C VAL A 70 5.49 -2.54 0.61
N PHE A 71 4.38 -2.93 -0.03
CA PHE A 71 3.32 -3.76 0.56
C PHE A 71 3.18 -5.06 -0.23
#